data_AF-A0A2M6UNY3-F1
#
_entry.id   AF-A0A2M6UNY3-F1
#
_cell.length_a   1.000
_cell.length_b   1.000
_cell.length_c   1.000
_cell.angle_alpha   90.00
_cell.angle_beta   90.00
_cell.angle_gamma   90.00
#
_symmetry.space_group_name_H-M   'P 1'
#
loop_
_entity.id
_entity.type
_entity.pdbx_description
1 polymer ?
#
loop_
_entity_poly.entity_id
_entity_poly.type
_entity_poly.pdbx_seq_one_letter_code
_entity_poly.pdbx_strand_id
1 'polypeptide(L)'
;MSKLAFTSHASSRMQQRAIPYIVVDLLHRYGRSARSHHADVLFFDKSAVKQLTRDMGGPRGMKVIERWLDVYAVVADDGSLITVAHQGRRHLRRR
;
A
#
# COMPACT_ATOMS: atom_id res chain seq x y z
N MET A 1 0.10 -17.05 6.65
CA MET A 1 -0.68 -15.93 6.09
C MET A 1 -1.37 -15.21 7.24
N SER A 2 -0.69 -14.24 7.85
CA SER A 2 -1.32 -13.37 8.86
C SER A 2 -2.21 -12.36 8.14
N LYS A 3 -3.51 -12.43 8.38
CA LYS A 3 -4.50 -11.51 7.81
C LYS A 3 -4.41 -10.19 8.55
N LEU A 4 -4.20 -9.07 7.84
CA LEU A 4 -4.29 -7.74 8.45
C LEU A 4 -5.69 -7.55 9.06
N ALA A 5 -5.74 -7.11 10.32
CA ALA A 5 -6.99 -6.75 10.97
C ALA A 5 -7.38 -5.33 10.57
N PHE A 6 -8.48 -5.17 9.84
CA PHE A 6 -8.94 -3.85 9.38
C PHE A 6 -9.70 -3.16 10.51
N THR A 7 -9.17 -2.05 11.00
CA THR A 7 -9.88 -1.21 11.97
C THR A 7 -10.98 -0.41 11.29
N SER A 8 -12.01 -0.01 12.05
CA SER A 8 -13.07 0.89 11.56
C SER A 8 -12.50 2.20 11.00
N HIS A 9 -11.42 2.70 11.59
CA HIS A 9 -10.71 3.88 11.09
C HIS A 9 -10.10 3.63 9.71
N ALA A 10 -9.36 2.53 9.52
CA ALA A 10 -8.74 2.21 8.24
C ALA A 10 -9.78 1.99 7.14
N SER A 11 -10.86 1.25 7.42
CA SER A 11 -11.95 1.03 6.46
C SER A 11 -12.59 2.35 6.03
N SER A 12 -12.86 3.25 6.97
CA SER A 12 -13.40 4.59 6.66
C SER A 12 -12.45 5.40 5.78
N ARG A 13 -11.14 5.40 6.07
CA ARG A 13 -10.13 6.11 5.27
C ARG A 13 -9.99 5.54 3.86
N MET A 14 -10.03 4.22 3.71
CA MET A 14 -10.00 3.57 2.41
C MET A 14 -11.17 4.00 1.54
N GLN A 15 -12.38 4.05 2.12
CA GLN A 15 -13.57 4.51 1.42
C GLN A 15 -13.45 5.99 1.03
N GLN A 16 -13.07 6.87 1.97
CA GLN A 16 -12.91 8.30 1.72
C GLN A 16 -11.86 8.62 0.64
N ARG A 17 -10.86 7.77 0.47
CA ARG A 17 -9.74 7.97 -0.44
C ARG A 17 -9.84 7.13 -1.72
N ALA A 18 -10.95 6.41 -1.91
CA ALA A 18 -11.13 5.47 -3.02
C ALA A 18 -9.95 4.50 -3.18
N ILE A 19 -9.46 3.95 -2.07
CA ILE A 19 -8.39 2.96 -2.03
C ILE A 19 -9.00 1.56 -1.88
N PRO A 20 -8.92 0.71 -2.92
CA PRO A 20 -9.48 -0.63 -2.88
C PRO A 20 -8.76 -1.54 -1.87
N TYR A 21 -9.48 -2.52 -1.31
CA TYR A 21 -8.92 -3.55 -0.43
C TYR A 21 -7.75 -4.29 -1.08
N ILE A 22 -7.86 -4.60 -2.38
CA ILE A 22 -6.80 -5.30 -3.11
C ILE A 22 -5.47 -4.55 -3.06
N VAL A 23 -5.45 -3.20 -3.02
CA VAL A 23 -4.21 -2.43 -2.91
C VAL A 23 -3.52 -2.68 -1.57
N VAL A 24 -4.29 -2.78 -0.48
CA VAL A 24 -3.75 -3.07 0.85
C VAL A 24 -3.23 -4.49 0.94
N ASP A 25 -3.94 -5.46 0.34
CA ASP A 25 -3.45 -6.85 0.24
C ASP A 25 -2.15 -6.93 -0.58
N LEU A 26 -2.05 -6.17 -1.68
CA LEU A 26 -0.83 -6.08 -2.47
C LEU A 26 0.32 -5.42 -1.70
N LEU A 27 0.06 -4.36 -0.91
CA LEU A 27 1.05 -3.76 -0.02
C LEU A 27 1.56 -4.76 1.02
N HIS A 28 0.65 -5.56 1.60
CA HIS A 28 1.02 -6.56 2.58
C HIS A 28 1.87 -7.69 1.98
N ARG A 29 1.58 -8.10 0.74
CA ARG A 29 2.27 -9.22 0.07
C ARG A 29 3.59 -8.83 -0.57
N TYR A 30 3.61 -7.70 -1.27
CA TYR A 30 4.74 -7.31 -2.13
C TYR A 30 5.49 -6.09 -1.60
N GLY A 31 4.82 -5.26 -0.80
CA GLY A 31 5.38 -4.02 -0.29
C GLY A 31 6.58 -4.24 0.62
N ARG A 32 7.28 -3.14 0.91
CA ARG A 32 8.33 -3.10 1.93
C ARG A 32 7.78 -2.44 3.18
N SER A 33 8.26 -2.89 4.33
CA SER A 33 8.01 -2.26 5.62
C SER A 33 9.19 -1.37 5.99
N ALA A 34 8.87 -0.19 6.53
CA ALA A 34 9.81 0.62 7.29
C ALA A 34 9.25 0.82 8.70
N ARG A 35 10.08 0.55 9.70
CA ARG A 35 9.73 0.77 11.10
C ARG A 35 9.63 2.28 11.37
N SER A 36 8.51 2.73 11.92
CA SER A 36 8.31 4.12 12.35
C SER A 36 7.66 4.14 13.74
N HIS A 37 8.44 4.52 14.75
CA HIS A 37 8.02 4.47 16.15
C HIS A 37 7.47 3.07 16.54
N HIS A 38 6.18 2.97 16.83
CA HIS A 38 5.46 1.76 17.26
C HIS A 38 4.54 1.20 16.16
N ALA A 39 4.91 1.43 14.90
CA ALA A 39 4.17 0.98 13.74
C ALA A 39 5.11 0.66 12.58
N ASP A 40 4.64 -0.17 11.67
CA ASP A 40 5.26 -0.43 10.39
C ASP A 40 4.52 0.33 9.28
N VAL A 41 5.30 1.01 8.44
CA VAL A 41 4.78 1.69 7.24
C VAL A 41 5.06 0.80 6.04
N LEU A 42 4.00 0.29 5.42
CA LEU A 42 4.04 -0.49 4.19
C LEU A 42 3.93 0.42 2.96
N PHE A 43 4.82 0.25 1.99
CA PHE A 43 4.83 1.02 0.74
C PHE A 43 5.36 0.18 -0.43
N PHE A 44 5.09 0.62 -1.66
CA PHE A 44 5.68 0.02 -2.86
C PHE A 44 7.04 0.67 -3.19
N ASP A 45 8.13 -0.09 -3.08
CA ASP A 45 9.43 0.31 -3.61
C ASP A 45 9.63 -0.22 -5.05
N LYS A 46 10.74 0.15 -5.68
CA LYS A 46 11.05 -0.30 -7.05
C LYS A 46 11.10 -1.83 -7.17
N SER A 47 11.55 -2.52 -6.11
CA SER A 47 11.65 -3.99 -6.07
C SER A 47 10.27 -4.65 -5.98
N ALA A 48 9.38 -4.11 -5.15
CA ALA A 48 7.99 -4.52 -4.99
C ALA A 48 7.22 -4.33 -6.30
N VAL A 49 7.34 -3.16 -6.94
CA VAL A 49 6.69 -2.87 -8.22
C VAL A 49 7.16 -3.84 -9.31
N LYS A 50 8.47 -4.14 -9.37
CA LYS A 50 9.01 -5.11 -10.34
C LYS A 50 8.45 -6.52 -10.12
N GLN A 51 8.39 -6.98 -8.87
CA GLN A 51 7.82 -8.28 -8.53
C GLN A 51 6.34 -8.33 -8.89
N LEU A 52 5.58 -7.34 -8.44
CA LEU A 52 4.16 -7.20 -8.72
C LEU A 52 3.86 -7.17 -10.23
N THR A 53 4.69 -6.48 -11.01
CA THR A 53 4.56 -6.42 -12.47
C THR A 53 4.70 -7.81 -13.10
N ARG A 54 5.64 -8.63 -12.63
CA ARG A 54 5.81 -10.00 -13.16
C ARG A 54 4.59 -10.86 -12.81
N ASP A 55 4.13 -10.78 -11.58
CA ASP A 55 3.06 -11.64 -11.07
C ASP A 55 1.67 -11.23 -11.60
N MET A 56 1.50 -9.97 -12.01
CA MET A 56 0.29 -9.47 -12.66
C MET A 56 0.28 -9.65 -14.19
N GLY A 57 1.24 -10.39 -14.78
CA GLY A 57 1.28 -10.63 -16.23
C GLY A 57 1.85 -9.46 -17.04
N GLY A 58 2.77 -8.69 -16.45
CA GLY A 58 3.53 -7.63 -17.10
C GLY A 58 2.86 -6.25 -17.07
N PRO A 59 3.34 -5.31 -17.93
CA PRO A 59 2.88 -3.93 -17.93
C PRO A 59 1.37 -3.74 -18.18
N ARG A 60 0.73 -4.68 -18.89
CA ARG A 60 -0.72 -4.64 -19.14
C ARG A 60 -1.52 -4.86 -17.85
N GLY A 61 -1.10 -5.80 -17.01
CA GLY A 61 -1.72 -6.04 -15.71
C GLY A 61 -1.54 -4.88 -14.73
N MET A 62 -0.40 -4.18 -14.81
CA MET A 62 -0.14 -3.03 -13.94
C MET A 62 -1.05 -1.82 -14.17
N LYS A 63 -1.67 -1.68 -15.36
CA LYS A 63 -2.57 -0.56 -15.67
C LYS A 63 -3.73 -0.44 -14.68
N VAL A 64 -4.18 -1.55 -14.11
CA VAL A 64 -5.31 -1.53 -13.16
C VAL A 64 -4.90 -0.99 -11.79
N ILE A 65 -3.63 -1.06 -11.41
CA ILE A 65 -3.16 -0.67 -10.06
C ILE A 65 -2.21 0.54 -10.05
N GLU A 66 -1.76 1.01 -11.21
CA GLU A 66 -0.75 2.07 -11.33
C GLU A 66 -1.09 3.34 -10.55
N ARG A 67 -2.38 3.68 -10.44
CA ARG A 67 -2.87 4.87 -9.73
C ARG A 67 -2.74 4.79 -8.21
N TRP A 68 -2.46 3.61 -7.66
CA TRP A 68 -2.31 3.38 -6.22
C TRP A 68 -0.89 2.94 -5.84
N LEU A 69 0.08 3.04 -6.74
CA LEU A 69 1.49 2.74 -6.43
C LEU A 69 2.12 3.72 -5.45
N ASP A 70 1.52 4.89 -5.27
CA ASP A 70 1.90 5.87 -4.26
C ASP A 70 1.16 5.69 -2.93
N VAL A 71 0.35 4.65 -2.78
CA VAL A 71 -0.35 4.36 -1.51
C VAL A 71 0.62 3.74 -0.51
N TYR A 72 0.49 4.17 0.74
CA TYR A 72 1.12 3.53 1.89
C TYR A 72 0.07 3.16 2.94
N ALA A 73 0.40 2.14 3.73
CA ALA A 73 -0.39 1.67 4.85
C ALA A 73 0.43 1.74 6.13
N VAL A 74 -0.21 2.05 7.25
CA VAL A 74 0.41 2.03 8.58
C VAL A 74 -0.22 0.92 9.39
N VAL A 75 0.61 0.02 9.90
CA VAL A 75 0.21 -1.18 10.63
C VAL A 75 0.80 -1.09 12.03
N ALA A 76 -0.03 -1.32 13.04
CA ALA A 76 0.41 -1.39 14.43
C ALA A 76 1.20 -2.67 14.71
N ASP A 77 1.91 -2.71 15.84
CA ASP A 77 2.69 -3.87 16.29
C ASP A 77 1.85 -5.14 16.50
N ASP A 78 0.54 -5.00 16.75
CA ASP A 78 -0.42 -6.09 16.87
C ASP A 78 -0.93 -6.62 15.51
N GLY A 79 -0.46 -6.05 14.40
CA GLY A 79 -0.90 -6.38 13.03
C GLY A 79 -2.19 -5.68 12.60
N SER A 80 -2.72 -4.75 13.39
CA SER A 80 -3.91 -3.97 13.05
C SER A 80 -3.58 -2.86 12.05
N LEU A 81 -4.35 -2.76 10.97
CA LEU A 81 -4.23 -1.68 10.01
C LEU A 81 -4.80 -0.39 10.62
N ILE A 82 -3.91 0.57 10.89
CA ILE A 82 -4.26 1.86 11.48
C ILE A 82 -4.81 2.79 10.40
N THR A 83 -4.07 3.00 9.31
CA THR A 83 -4.45 3.95 8.25
C THR A 83 -3.88 3.58 6.90
N VAL A 84 -4.52 4.09 5.84
CA VAL A 84 -4.08 3.92 4.45
C VAL A 84 -4.23 5.25 3.73
N ALA A 85 -3.19 5.73 3.06
CA ALA A 85 -3.19 7.04 2.41
C ALA A 85 -2.36 7.05 1.12
N HIS A 86 -2.66 7.99 0.24
CA HIS A 86 -1.75 8.34 -0.85
C HIS A 86 -0.59 9.16 -0.32
N GLN A 87 0.63 8.84 -0.73
CA GLN A 87 1.78 9.70 -0.58
C GLN A 87 1.55 10.92 -1.47
N GLY A 88 1.24 12.07 -0.87
CA GLY A 88 0.86 13.26 -1.60
C GLY A 88 1.88 13.59 -2.70
N ARG A 89 1.39 13.88 -3.92
CA ARG A 89 2.17 14.25 -5.12
C ARG A 89 2.96 15.57 -5.00
N ARG A 90 3.45 15.95 -3.82
CA ARG A 90 4.07 17.28 -3.61
C ARG A 90 5.59 17.33 -3.72
N HIS A 91 6.29 16.20 -3.94
CA HIS A 91 7.75 16.23 -4.10
C HIS A 91 8.36 15.46 -5.29
N LEU A 92 7.57 14.83 -6.18
CA LEU A 92 8.13 14.09 -7.33
C LEU A 92 7.63 14.57 -8.70
N ARG A 93 7.62 15.89 -8.91
CA ARG A 93 7.73 16.50 -10.25
C ARG A 93 8.90 17.47 -10.28
N ARG A 94 10.13 16.99 -10.35
CA ARG A 94 11.24 17.72 -10.96
C ARG A 94 12.20 16.74 -11.64
N ARG A 95 12.18 16.86 -12.98
CA ARG A 95 13.17 16.51 -14.01
C ARG A 95 13.97 15.22 -13.88
#